data_AF-A0A1A8XWU3-F1
#
_entry.id   AF-A0A1A8XWU3-F1
#
_cell.length_a   1.000
_cell.length_b   1.000
_cell.length_c   1.000
_cell.angle_alpha   90.00
_cell.angle_beta   90.00
_cell.angle_gamma   90.00
#
_symmetry.space_group_name_H-M   'P 1'
#
loop_
_entity.id
_entity.type
_entity.pdbx_description
1 polymer ?
#
loop_
_entity_poly.entity_id
_entity_poly.type
_entity_poly.pdbx_seq_one_letter_code
_entity_poly.pdbx_strand_id
1 'polypeptide(L)' 'MDIQDDPALWFFPAHVGHLSTQNYSEMEFLRTQVATIEAYLERFPFAERESRALAWIEANASQYRHRWQAQAANGGSHMQ' A
#
# COMPACT_ATOMS: atom_id res chain seq x y z
N MET A 1 -10.64 8.78 43.87
CA MET A 1 -10.65 9.48 42.58
C MET A 1 -10.44 8.39 41.56
N ASP A 2 -11.54 7.95 40.97
CA ASP A 2 -11.67 6.74 40.18
C ASP A 2 -11.13 7.01 38.78
N ILE A 3 -10.01 6.37 38.42
CA ILE A 3 -9.53 6.34 37.03
C ILE A 3 -10.37 5.26 36.37
N GLN A 4 -11.52 5.68 35.84
CA GLN A 4 -12.43 4.83 35.11
C GLN A 4 -11.65 4.08 34.03
N ASP A 5 -11.64 2.75 34.17
CA ASP A 5 -11.49 1.79 33.09
C ASP A 5 -12.32 2.25 31.90
N ASP A 6 -11.66 2.78 30.88
CA ASP A 6 -12.29 3.13 29.61
C ASP A 6 -12.50 1.83 28.82
N PRO A 7 -13.75 1.35 28.65
CA PRO A 7 -14.04 0.10 27.96
C PRO A 7 -13.86 0.21 26.44
N ALA A 8 -13.36 1.32 25.90
CA ALA A 8 -12.91 1.40 24.53
C ALA A 8 -11.43 0.99 24.37
N LEU A 9 -10.64 1.01 25.45
CA LEU A 9 -9.19 0.71 25.39
C LEU A 9 -8.86 -0.79 25.47
N TRP A 10 -9.73 -1.62 26.05
CA TRP A 10 -9.50 -3.08 26.11
C TRP A 10 -9.70 -3.81 24.78
N PHE A 11 -10.43 -3.22 23.82
CA PHE A 11 -10.71 -3.86 22.54
C PHE A 11 -9.54 -3.81 21.55
N PHE A 12 -8.53 -2.97 21.77
CA PHE A 12 -7.51 -2.71 20.75
C PHE A 12 -6.03 -2.77 21.18
N PRO A 13 -5.57 -3.58 22.16
CA PRO A 13 -4.12 -3.73 22.36
C PRO A 13 -3.44 -4.52 21.22
N ALA A 14 -4.18 -5.38 20.51
CA ALA A 14 -3.64 -6.17 19.39
C ALA A 14 -3.68 -5.45 18.02
N HIS A 15 -4.51 -4.42 17.87
CA HIS A 15 -4.79 -3.80 16.56
C HIS A 15 -3.87 -2.61 16.24
N VAL A 16 -3.40 -1.89 17.25
CA VAL A 16 -2.45 -0.76 17.07
C VAL A 16 -1.08 -1.24 16.58
N GLY A 17 -0.63 -2.42 17.02
CA GLY A 17 0.62 -3.03 16.54
C GLY A 17 0.54 -3.48 15.07
N HIS A 18 -0.58 -4.08 14.65
CA HIS A 18 -0.79 -4.58 13.29
C HIS A 18 -0.94 -3.44 12.26
N LEU A 19 -1.67 -2.37 12.60
CA LEU A 19 -1.84 -1.21 11.71
C LEU A 19 -0.55 -0.40 11.53
N SER A 20 0.26 -0.27 12.59
CA SER A 20 1.53 0.45 12.55
C SER A 20 2.58 -0.30 11.72
N THR A 21 2.63 -1.63 11.82
CA THR A 21 3.51 -2.48 10.98
C THR A 21 3.00 -2.57 9.54
N GLN A 22 1.69 -2.57 9.29
CA GLN A 22 1.11 -2.44 7.95
C GLN A 22 1.48 -1.12 7.28
N ASN A 23 1.35 0.01 7.98
CA ASN A 23 1.67 1.33 7.43
C ASN A 23 3.16 1.46 7.13
N TYR A 24 4.04 0.89 7.98
CA TYR A 24 5.47 0.84 7.71
C TYR A 24 5.78 0.01 6.46
N SER A 25 5.17 -1.18 6.36
CA SER A 25 5.32 -2.07 5.20
C SER A 25 4.78 -1.45 3.91
N GLU A 26 3.68 -0.70 3.98
CA GLU A 26 3.09 0.01 2.86
C GLU A 26 3.98 1.18 2.39
N MET A 27 4.54 1.96 3.30
CA MET A 27 5.49 3.03 2.96
C MET A 27 6.78 2.48 2.34
N GLU A 28 7.31 1.38 2.87
CA GLU A 28 8.50 0.73 2.31
C GLU A 28 8.22 0.19 0.90
N PHE A 29 7.07 -0.47 0.72
CA PHE A 29 6.61 -0.92 -0.59
C PHE A 29 6.48 0.23 -1.60
N LEU A 30 5.83 1.33 -1.21
CA LEU A 30 5.69 2.51 -2.08
C LEU A 30 7.05 3.10 -2.45
N ARG A 31 8.00 3.16 -1.52
CA ARG A 31 9.38 3.62 -1.80
C ARG A 31 10.08 2.70 -2.81
N THR A 32 9.97 1.38 -2.64
CA THR A 32 10.53 0.42 -3.60
C THR A 32 9.90 0.56 -4.99
N GLN A 33 8.59 0.79 -5.06
CA GLN A 33 7.90 1.01 -6.33
C GLN A 33 8.34 2.29 -7.02
N VAL A 34 8.51 3.41 -6.28
CA VAL A 34 9.04 4.66 -6.84
C VAL A 34 10.46 4.46 -7.37
N ALA A 35 11.35 3.85 -6.59
CA ALA A 35 12.72 3.58 -7.02
C ALA A 35 12.79 2.69 -8.27
N THR A 36 11.87 1.72 -8.38
CA THR A 36 11.76 0.83 -9.55
C THR A 36 11.36 1.61 -10.80
N ILE A 37 10.42 2.55 -10.67
CA ILE A 37 9.99 3.41 -11.78
C ILE A 37 11.13 4.35 -12.20
N GLU A 38 11.82 4.97 -11.23
CA GLU A 38 12.96 5.85 -11.51
C GLU A 38 14.07 5.10 -12.27
N ALA A 39 14.50 3.94 -11.77
CA ALA A 39 15.49 3.10 -12.45
C ALA A 39 15.02 2.64 -13.85
N TYR A 40 13.71 2.39 -14.02
CA TYR A 40 13.14 2.08 -15.33
C TYR A 40 13.32 3.26 -16.31
N LEU A 41 13.05 4.49 -15.85
CA LEU A 41 13.06 5.72 -16.64
C LEU A 41 14.48 6.22 -16.97
N GLU A 42 15.46 5.97 -16.10
CA GLU A 42 16.86 6.38 -16.32
C GLU A 42 17.48 5.79 -17.60
N ARG A 43 16.94 4.66 -18.08
CA ARG A 43 17.37 3.99 -19.31
C ARG A 43 16.96 4.74 -20.59
N PHE A 44 16.12 5.76 -20.47
CA PHE A 44 15.62 6.53 -21.60
C PHE A 44 16.13 7.98 -21.55
N PRO A 45 16.33 8.62 -22.71
CA PRO A 45 16.68 10.04 -22.77
C PRO A 45 15.55 10.89 -22.17
N PHE A 46 15.89 12.05 -21.60
CA PHE A 46 14.96 12.89 -20.86
C PHE A 46 13.66 13.19 -21.64
N ALA A 47 13.77 13.44 -22.95
CA ALA A 47 12.63 13.71 -23.82
C ALA A 47 11.65 12.53 -23.96
N GLU A 48 12.08 11.29 -23.71
CA GLU A 48 11.24 10.10 -23.77
C GLU A 48 10.71 9.67 -22.39
N ARG A 49 11.24 10.20 -21.28
CA ARG A 49 10.90 9.68 -19.94
C ARG A 49 9.42 9.83 -19.61
N GLU A 50 8.79 10.94 -20.00
CA GLU A 50 7.36 11.17 -19.74
C GLU A 50 6.47 10.13 -20.45
N SER A 51 6.69 9.91 -21.76
CA SER A 51 5.91 8.93 -22.53
C SER A 51 6.17 7.50 -22.05
N ARG A 52 7.41 7.20 -21.64
CA ARG A 52 7.78 5.90 -21.05
C ARG A 52 7.18 5.68 -19.68
N ALA A 53 7.04 6.72 -18.86
CA ALA A 53 6.37 6.65 -17.57
C ALA A 53 4.88 6.32 -17.75
N LEU A 54 4.21 6.99 -18.69
CA LEU A 54 2.81 6.74 -19.00
C LEU A 54 2.57 5.30 -19.48
N ALA A 55 3.38 4.82 -20.43
CA ALA A 55 3.30 3.44 -20.92
C ALA A 55 3.57 2.40 -19.81
N TRP A 56 4.47 2.70 -18.88
CA TRP A 56 4.72 1.84 -17.72
C TRP A 56 3.51 1.80 -16.79
N ILE A 57 2.87 2.94 -16.51
CA ILE A 57 1.66 3.00 -15.70
C ILE A 57 0.54 2.20 -16.38
N GLU A 58 0.30 2.39 -17.68
CA GLU A 58 -0.74 1.65 -18.42
C GLU A 58 -0.54 0.13 -18.37
N ALA A 59 0.70 -0.32 -18.56
CA ALA A 59 1.05 -1.74 -18.50
C ALA A 59 0.87 -2.36 -17.11
N ASN A 60 1.09 -1.58 -16.05
CA ASN A 60 1.04 -2.06 -14.66
C ASN A 60 -0.32 -1.80 -13.97
N ALA A 61 -1.08 -0.80 -14.40
CA ALA A 61 -2.34 -0.38 -13.78
C ALA A 61 -3.40 -1.49 -13.76
N SER A 62 -3.47 -2.28 -14.83
CA SER A 62 -4.37 -3.45 -14.88
C SER A 62 -4.00 -4.48 -13.81
N GLN A 63 -2.72 -4.81 -13.68
CA GLN A 63 -2.26 -5.75 -12.66
C GLN A 63 -2.47 -5.24 -11.24
N TYR A 64 -2.25 -3.94 -11.00
CA TYR A 64 -2.56 -3.30 -9.72
C TYR A 64 -4.04 -3.41 -9.38
N ARG A 65 -4.92 -3.11 -10.34
CA ARG A 65 -6.38 -3.22 -10.14
C ARG A 65 -6.79 -4.66 -9.84
N HIS A 66 -6.24 -5.65 -10.55
CA HIS A 66 -6.52 -7.06 -10.29
C HIS A 66 -6.04 -7.51 -8.91
N ARG A 67 -4.83 -7.10 -8.49
CA ARG A 67 -4.30 -7.41 -7.15
C ARG A 67 -5.11 -6.75 -6.04
N TRP A 68 -5.52 -5.50 -6.23
CA TRP A 68 -6.38 -4.80 -5.30
C TRP A 68 -7.75 -5.47 -5.19
N GLN A 69 -8.37 -5.84 -6.31
CA GLN A 69 -9.65 -6.55 -6.32
C GLN A 69 -9.55 -7.91 -5.63
N ALA A 70 -8.46 -8.66 -5.82
CA ALA A 70 -8.23 -9.94 -5.15
C ALA A 70 -8.00 -9.78 -3.63
N GLN A 71 -7.27 -8.75 -3.20
CA GLN A 71 -7.13 -8.44 -1.77
C GLN A 71 -8.44 -7.95 -1.14
N ALA A 72 -9.18 -7.08 -1.83
CA ALA A 72 -10.49 -6.61 -1.37
C ALA A 72 -11.50 -7.77 -1.24
N ALA A 73 -11.46 -8.73 -2.18
CA ALA A 73 -12.29 -9.93 -2.11
C ALA A 73 -11.89 -10.86 -0.94
N ASN A 74 -10.59 -11.00 -0.65
CA ASN A 74 -10.11 -11.81 0.49
C ASN A 74 -10.25 -11.10 1.86
N GLY A 75 -10.29 -9.77 1.90
CA GLY A 75 -10.51 -8.99 3.12
C GLY A 75 -11.98 -8.90 3.57
N GLY A 76 -12.93 -9.25 2.69
CA GLY A 76 -14.37 -9.23 2.96
C GLY A 76 -14.93 -10.48 3.66
N SER A 77 -14.14 -11.53 3.88
CA SER A 77 -14.61 -12.81 4.45
C SER A 77 -14.31 -13.02 5.93
N HIS A 78 -13.87 -11.99 6.67
CA HIS A 78 -13.66 -12.07 8.13
C HIS A 78 -14.55 -11.11 8.92
N MET A 79 -15.84 -11.08 8.56
CA MET A 79 -16.94 -10.58 9.40
C MET A 79 -18.17 -11.46 9.14
N GLN A 80 -18.23 -12.61 9.80
CA GLN A 80 -19.44 -13.37 10.09
C GLN A 80 -19.40 -13.79 11.55
#